data_AF-A0A9E0Y6H0-F1
#
_entry.id   AF-A0A9E0Y6H0-F1
#
_cell.length_a   1.000
_cell.length_b   1.000
_cell.length_c   1.000
_cell.angle_alpha   90.00
_cell.angle_beta   90.00
_cell.angle_gamma   90.00
#
_symmetry.space_group_name_H-M   'P 1'
#
loop_
_entity.id
_entity.type
_entity.pdbx_description
1 polymer ?
#
loop_
_entity_poly.entity_id
_entity_poly.type
_entity_poly.pdbx_seq_one_letter_code
_entity_poly.pdbx_strand_id
1 'polypeptide(L)' 'AIVFGNLNDKESKVSRLKEEHLRNYRVLNELNTQPRTSYLTALKNQNREMPDVKAYEPVDPKEKTEGR' A
#
# COMPACT_ATOMS: atom_id res chain seq x y z
N ALA A 1 4.30 12.23 2.77
CA ALA A 1 4.79 13.09 1.67
C ALA A 1 4.02 12.75 0.41
N ILE A 2 3.75 13.73 -0.46
CA ILE A 2 3.06 13.55 -1.75
C ILE A 2 4.09 13.76 -2.86
N VAL A 3 4.10 12.88 -3.87
CA VAL A 3 5.07 12.92 -4.98
C VAL A 3 4.31 12.97 -6.30
N PHE A 4 4.63 13.98 -7.11
CA PHE A 4 4.09 14.14 -8.46
C PHE A 4 5.17 13.88 -9.51
N GLY A 5 4.79 13.42 -10.69
CA GLY A 5 5.72 13.08 -11.77
C GLY A 5 5.04 12.38 -12.95
N ASN A 6 5.84 12.02 -13.95
CA ASN A 6 5.37 11.37 -15.18
C ASN A 6 5.53 9.84 -15.07
N LEU A 7 4.43 9.10 -15.15
CA LEU A 7 4.44 7.63 -15.08
C LEU A 7 5.09 6.97 -16.32
N ASN A 8 5.08 7.65 -17.47
CA ASN A 8 5.66 7.09 -18.70
C ASN A 8 7.19 7.22 -18.74
N ASP A 9 7.76 8.04 -17.86
CA ASP A 9 9.20 8.18 -17.70
C ASP A 9 9.70 7.18 -16.63
N LYS A 10 10.49 6.20 -17.07
CA LYS A 10 11.04 5.13 -16.23
C LYS A 10 12.01 5.63 -15.17
N GLU A 11 12.69 6.75 -15.44
CA GLU A 11 13.64 7.36 -14.51
C GLU A 11 12.93 8.24 -13.46
N SER A 12 11.63 8.47 -13.63
CA SER A 12 10.86 9.29 -12.70
C SER A 12 10.73 8.61 -11.33
N LYS A 13 10.72 9.45 -10.29
CA LYS A 13 10.47 8.99 -8.92
C LYS A 13 9.14 8.25 -8.79
N VAL A 14 8.10 8.68 -9.52
CA VAL A 14 6.78 8.04 -9.46
C VAL A 14 6.79 6.65 -10.09
N SER A 15 7.48 6.45 -11.21
CA SER A 15 7.59 5.13 -11.85
C SER A 15 8.29 4.14 -10.91
N ARG A 16 9.45 4.50 -10.37
CA ARG A 16 10.21 3.66 -9.44
C ARG A 16 9.43 3.34 -8.16
N LEU A 17 8.83 4.34 -7.51
CA LEU A 17 8.01 4.14 -6.30
C LEU A 17 6.80 3.21 -6.55
N LYS A 18 6.31 3.12 -7.78
CA LYS A 18 5.14 2.32 -8.13
C LYS A 18 5.49 0.89 -8.53
N GLU A 19 6.71 0.68 -9.01
CA GLU A 19 7.24 -0.62 -9.42
C GLU A 19 7.97 -1.35 -8.27
N GLU A 20 8.75 -0.62 -7.47
CA GLU A 20 9.60 -1.20 -6.42
C GLU A 20 8.85 -1.48 -5.10
N HIS A 21 7.64 -0.93 -4.90
CA HIS A 21 6.97 -0.99 -3.62
C HIS A 21 5.79 -1.97 -3.61
N LEU A 22 6.01 -3.15 -3.02
CA LEU A 22 4.98 -4.12 -2.61
C LEU A 22 3.88 -3.53 -1.70
N ARG A 23 4.08 -2.30 -1.20
CA ARG A 23 3.15 -1.57 -0.32
C ARG A 23 2.23 -0.61 -1.08
N ASN A 24 2.27 -0.59 -2.40
CA ASN A 24 1.41 0.26 -3.22
C ASN A 24 -0.01 -0.32 -3.32
N TYR A 25 -1.03 0.49 -3.07
CA TYR A 25 -2.42 0.09 -3.27
C TYR A 25 -3.26 1.21 -3.90
N ARG A 26 -4.33 0.79 -4.60
CA ARG A 26 -5.35 1.67 -5.18
C ARG A 26 -6.60 1.66 -4.31
N VAL A 27 -7.19 2.85 -4.12
CA VAL A 27 -8.46 3.00 -3.43
C VAL A 27 -9.59 2.50 -4.33
N LEU A 28 -10.50 1.69 -3.78
CA LEU A 28 -11.65 1.13 -4.50
C LEU A 28 -11.26 0.34 -5.76
N ASN A 29 -10.23 -0.52 -5.65
CA ASN A 29 -9.77 -1.33 -6.78
C ASN A 29 -10.83 -2.33 -7.27
N GLU A 30 -11.69 -2.81 -6.37
CA GLU A 30 -12.81 -3.73 -6.68
C GLU A 30 -13.80 -3.13 -7.69
N LEU A 31 -13.98 -1.82 -7.67
CA LEU A 31 -14.85 -1.09 -8.58
C LEU A 31 -14.17 -0.71 -9.90
N ASN A 32 -12.92 -1.15 -10.12
CA ASN A 32 -12.10 -0.86 -11.30
C ASN A 32 -12.10 0.63 -11.71
N THR A 33 -12.03 1.53 -10.72
CA THR A 33 -12.10 2.98 -10.93
C THR A 33 -10.83 3.57 -11.56
N GLN A 34 -9.76 2.78 -11.68
CA GLN A 34 -8.46 3.13 -12.28
C GLN A 34 -7.95 4.54 -11.92
N PRO A 35 -7.89 4.89 -10.62
CA PRO A 35 -7.43 6.21 -10.21
C PRO A 35 -5.95 6.40 -10.55
N ARG A 36 -5.58 7.64 -10.89
CA ARG A 36 -4.18 8.03 -11.14
C ARG A 36 -3.35 8.13 -9.86
N THR A 37 -3.99 8.24 -8.70
CA THR A 37 -3.34 8.31 -7.39
C THR A 37 -3.19 6.91 -6.79
N SER A 38 -1.98 6.59 -6.34
CA SER A 38 -1.70 5.38 -5.55
C SER A 38 -1.16 5.77 -4.18
N TYR A 39 -1.48 4.96 -3.18
CA TYR A 39 -1.07 5.16 -1.80
C TYR A 39 -0.05 4.10 -1.39
N LEU A 40 0.77 4.43 -0.40
CA LEU A 40 1.68 3.47 0.24
C LEU A 40 1.12 3.09 1.61
N THR A 41 1.15 1.81 1.94
CA THR A 41 0.73 1.32 3.25
C THR A 41 1.59 1.94 4.34
N ALA A 42 0.92 2.42 5.39
CA ALA A 42 1.59 2.91 6.58
C ALA A 42 2.26 1.73 7.32
N LEU A 43 3.60 1.70 7.34
CA LEU A 43 4.35 0.74 8.13
C LEU A 43 4.66 1.34 9.51
N LYS A 44 4.19 0.70 10.57
CA LYS A 44 4.52 1.06 11.96
C LYS A 44 5.61 0.12 12.47
N ASN A 45 6.78 0.65 12.83
CA ASN A 45 7.86 -0.13 13.43
C ASN A 45 7.68 -0.21 14.96
N GLN A 46 6.87 -1.15 15.43
CA GLN A 46 6.60 -1.32 16.86
C GLN A 46 7.79 -1.96 17.57
N ASN A 47 8.17 -1.41 18.73
CA ASN A 47 9.21 -2.01 19.57
C ASN A 47 8.70 -3.32 20.20
N ARG A 48 9.44 -4.41 20.04
CA ARG A 48 9.04 -5.76 20.49
C ARG A 48 9.00 -5.92 22.02
N GLU A 49 9.78 -5.12 22.75
CA GLU A 49 9.87 -5.20 24.22
C GLU A 49 8.73 -4.49 24.96
N MET A 50 7.79 -3.85 24.24
CA MET A 50 6.68 -3.15 24.89
C MET A 50 5.54 -4.12 25.28
N PRO A 51 4.96 -3.99 26.48
CA PRO A 51 3.96 -4.93 27.00
C PRO A 51 2.62 -4.92 26.23
N ASP A 52 2.30 -3.84 25.51
CA ASP A 52 1.02 -3.66 24.81
C ASP A 52 1.10 -3.93 23.29
N VAL A 53 2.16 -4.58 22.81
CA VAL A 53 2.32 -4.88 21.38
C VAL A 53 1.33 -5.96 20.97
N LYS A 54 0.23 -5.54 20.33
CA LYS A 54 -0.62 -6.47 19.57
C LYS A 54 0.20 -6.96 18.37
N ALA A 55 0.57 -8.22 18.38
CA ALA A 55 1.18 -8.85 17.21
C ALA A 55 0.24 -8.65 16.01
N TYR A 56 0.76 -8.14 14.91
CA TYR A 56 0.01 -8.05 13.66
C TYR A 56 -0.25 -9.48 13.19
N GLU A 57 -1.45 -9.98 13.40
CA GLU A 57 -1.89 -11.22 12.77
C GLU A 57 -2.03 -10.91 11.26
N PRO A 58 -1.28 -11.60 10.40
CA PRO A 58 -1.45 -11.43 8.96
C PRO A 58 -2.83 -11.93 8.60
N VAL A 59 -3.77 -11.00 8.42
CA VAL A 59 -5.04 -11.29 7.75
C VAL A 59 -4.73 -11.63 6.30
N ASP A 60 -5.03 -12.87 5.92
CA ASP A 60 -4.84 -13.34 4.56
C ASP A 60 -5.62 -12.44 3.59
N PRO A 61 -5.00 -11.93 2.51
CA PRO A 61 -5.65 -11.01 1.56
C PRO A 61 -6.93 -11.58 0.92
N LYS A 62 -7.17 -12.89 1.02
CA LYS A 62 -8.32 -13.59 0.47
C LYS A 62 -9.56 -13.60 1.38
N GLU A 63 -9.44 -13.28 2.66
CA GLU A 63 -10.59 -13.28 3.58
C GLU A 63 -11.42 -11.99 3.50
N LYS A 64 -10.91 -10.93 2.87
CA LYS A 64 -11.66 -9.66 2.76
C LYS A 64 -12.65 -9.61 1.59
N THR A 65 -12.58 -10.57 0.67
CA THR A 65 -13.50 -10.65 -0.49
C THR A 65 -14.75 -11.49 -0.25
N GLU A 66 -14.88 -12.13 0.92
CA GLU A 66 -16.07 -12.91 1.26
C GLU A 66 -16.58 -12.54 2.65
N GLY A 67 -17.20 -11.36 2.76
CA GLY A 67 -18.00 -10.96 3.91
C GLY A 67 -19.35 -10.44 3.43
N ARG A 68 -20.40 -11.18 3.78
CA ARG A 68 -21.79 -10.69 3.79
C ARG A 68 -21.93 -9.38 4.56
#